data_AF-A0A1Z8ADD7-F1
#
_entry.id   AF-A0A1Z8ADD7-F1
#
_cell.length_a   1.000
_cell.length_b   1.000
_cell.length_c   1.000
_cell.angle_alpha   90.00
_cell.angle_beta   90.00
_cell.angle_gamma   90.00
#
_symmetry.space_group_name_H-M   'P 1'
#
loop_
_entity.id
_entity.type
_entity.pdbx_description
1 polymer ?
#
loop_
_entity_poly.entity_id
_entity_poly.type
_entity_poly.pdbx_seq_one_letter_code
_entity_poly.pdbx_strand_id
1 'polypeptide(L)'
;MGAEHLIDKGACNIAFVGGVEDGAIELERMSGYLQVMQEHKIVPTMHYGRATRKIGRAAAVKFSETNQNIDAVICFNEVVGLGMLSGFAQTGSIVGRDILLVGFDDIEEYQQVYPS
;
A
#
# COMPACT_ATOMS: atom_id res chain seq x y z
N MET A 1 -8.86 2.33 10.38
CA MET A 1 -9.47 1.50 9.31
C MET A 1 -8.47 0.96 8.28
N GLY A 2 -7.62 1.77 7.63
CA GLY A 2 -6.70 1.24 6.60
C GLY A 2 -5.57 0.34 7.12
N ALA A 3 -4.79 0.81 8.10
CA ALA A 3 -3.62 0.10 8.62
C ALA A 3 -3.98 -1.01 9.62
N GLU A 4 -4.88 -0.75 10.57
CA GLU A 4 -5.32 -1.74 11.58
C GLU A 4 -5.91 -2.98 10.91
N HIS A 5 -6.74 -2.80 9.88
CA HIS A 5 -7.33 -3.90 9.12
C HIS A 5 -6.30 -4.79 8.44
N LEU A 6 -5.19 -4.21 7.96
CA LEU A 6 -4.09 -4.99 7.39
C LEU A 6 -3.40 -5.82 8.47
N ILE A 7 -3.18 -5.24 9.65
CA ILE A 7 -2.59 -5.94 10.80
C ILE A 7 -3.51 -7.07 11.27
N ASP A 8 -4.82 -6.84 11.34
CA ASP A 8 -5.82 -7.85 11.71
C ASP A 8 -5.85 -9.03 10.71
N LYS A 9 -5.52 -8.77 9.44
CA LYS A 9 -5.31 -9.80 8.41
C LYS A 9 -3.96 -10.50 8.47
N GLY A 10 -3.10 -10.13 9.43
CA GLY A 10 -1.80 -10.73 9.66
C GLY A 10 -0.63 -10.03 8.96
N ALA A 11 -0.83 -8.87 8.34
CA ALA A 11 0.26 -8.11 7.74
C ALA A 11 1.20 -7.58 8.84
N CYS A 12 2.50 -7.71 8.60
CA CYS A 12 3.55 -7.36 9.54
C CYS A 12 4.58 -6.39 8.97
N ASN A 13 4.59 -6.18 7.65
CA ASN A 13 5.51 -5.28 6.96
C ASN A 13 4.76 -4.44 5.92
N ILE A 14 4.26 -3.31 6.41
CA ILE A 14 3.29 -2.48 5.70
C ILE A 14 4.00 -1.25 5.13
N ALA A 15 3.97 -1.07 3.82
CA ALA A 15 4.48 0.14 3.17
C ALA A 15 3.37 1.18 2.94
N PHE A 16 3.70 2.45 3.08
CA PHE A 16 2.88 3.57 2.59
C PHE A 16 3.48 4.15 1.32
N VAL A 17 2.69 4.30 0.26
CA VAL A 17 3.17 4.73 -1.06
C VAL A 17 2.45 5.98 -1.54
N GLY A 18 3.23 6.97 -1.95
CA GLY A 18 2.76 8.27 -2.43
C GLY A 18 2.70 9.31 -1.31
N GLY A 19 2.25 10.50 -1.68
CA GLY A 19 2.35 11.68 -0.83
C GLY A 19 3.74 12.32 -0.90
N VAL A 20 3.80 13.62 -0.67
CA VAL A 20 5.02 14.39 -0.49
C VAL A 20 5.21 14.64 0.99
N GLU A 21 6.46 14.59 1.45
CA GLU A 21 6.82 14.64 2.88
C GLU A 21 6.32 15.92 3.58
N ASP A 22 6.25 17.04 2.86
CA ASP A 22 5.87 18.37 3.39
C ASP A 22 4.44 18.81 3.05
N GLY A 23 3.60 17.92 2.52
CA GLY A 23 2.23 18.26 2.14
C GLY A 23 1.27 18.21 3.34
N ALA A 24 0.54 19.29 3.62
CA ALA A 24 -0.34 19.37 4.80
C ALA A 24 -1.43 18.28 4.84
N ILE A 25 -1.99 17.91 3.67
CA ILE A 25 -3.02 16.85 3.55
C ILE A 25 -2.37 15.47 3.65
N GLU A 26 -1.19 15.34 3.06
CA GLU A 26 -0.35 14.16 3.09
C GLU A 26 0.06 13.79 4.52
N LEU A 27 0.36 14.80 5.34
CA LEU A 27 0.69 14.65 6.75
C LEU A 27 -0.48 14.06 7.56
N GLU A 28 -1.73 14.42 7.27
CA GLU A 28 -2.89 13.87 7.98
C GLU A 28 -3.07 12.37 7.70
N ARG A 29 -3.13 11.94 6.44
CA ARG A 29 -3.26 10.52 6.08
C ARG A 29 -2.05 9.70 6.55
N MET A 30 -0.86 10.28 6.45
CA MET A 30 0.36 9.66 6.94
C MET A 30 0.37 9.54 8.46
N SER A 31 -0.12 10.54 9.19
CA SER A 31 -0.14 10.51 10.66
C SER A 31 -0.95 9.33 11.20
N GLY A 32 -2.10 9.01 10.59
CA GLY A 32 -2.90 7.85 10.98
C GLY A 32 -2.17 6.52 10.75
N TYR A 33 -1.48 6.39 9.62
CA TYR A 33 -0.63 5.21 9.38
C TYR A 33 0.51 5.10 10.40
N LEU A 34 1.25 6.19 10.62
CA LEU A 34 2.39 6.22 11.54
C LEU A 34 1.97 5.92 12.98
N GLN A 35 0.82 6.44 13.41
CA GLN A 35 0.25 6.17 14.73
C GLN A 35 -0.02 4.67 14.90
N VAL A 36 -0.70 4.03 13.94
CA VAL A 36 -0.99 2.59 14.01
C VAL A 36 0.30 1.76 14.01
N MET A 37 1.29 2.11 13.17
CA MET A 37 2.58 1.41 13.18
C MET A 37 3.26 1.53 14.55
N GLN A 38 3.23 2.71 15.16
CA GLN A 38 3.79 2.95 16.49
C GLN A 38 3.07 2.12 17.57
N GLU A 39 1.74 2.12 17.58
CA GLU A 39 0.91 1.38 18.54
C GLU A 39 1.18 -0.14 18.48
N HIS A 40 1.38 -0.68 17.28
CA HIS A 40 1.67 -2.10 17.06
C HIS A 40 3.17 -2.44 17.03
N LYS A 41 4.06 -1.46 17.25
CA LYS A 41 5.53 -1.62 17.21
C LYS A 41 6.05 -2.16 15.87
N ILE A 42 5.42 -1.79 14.77
CA ILE A 42 5.83 -2.12 13.41
C ILE A 42 6.73 -0.99 12.89
N VAL A 43 7.82 -1.34 12.20
CA VAL A 43 8.70 -0.33 11.59
C VAL A 43 8.01 0.21 10.33
N PRO A 44 7.73 1.52 10.24
CA PRO A 44 7.07 2.08 9.08
C PRO A 44 7.99 2.06 7.86
N THR A 45 7.44 1.68 6.70
CA THR A 45 8.13 1.77 5.41
C THR A 45 7.43 2.82 4.54
N MET A 46 8.16 3.86 4.14
CA MET A 46 7.61 4.95 3.32
C MET A 46 8.22 4.97 1.93
N HIS A 47 7.38 5.19 0.92
CA HIS A 47 7.80 5.46 -0.45
C HIS A 47 7.16 6.76 -0.96
N TYR A 48 7.80 7.88 -0.63
CA TYR A 48 7.34 9.21 -1.01
C TYR A 48 7.42 9.46 -2.51
N GLY A 49 6.50 10.27 -3.00
CA GLY A 49 6.51 10.76 -4.37
C GLY A 49 5.16 11.36 -4.75
N ARG A 50 5.18 12.23 -5.77
CA ARG A 50 3.96 12.83 -6.31
C ARG A 50 2.97 11.72 -6.68
N ALA A 51 1.76 11.82 -6.13
CA ALA A 51 0.70 10.81 -6.25
C ALA A 51 0.27 10.62 -7.71
N THR A 52 0.89 9.63 -8.36
CA THR A 52 0.73 9.33 -9.79
C THR A 52 0.73 7.83 -10.00
N ARG A 53 0.16 7.35 -11.11
CA ARG A 53 0.28 5.93 -11.49
C ARG A 53 1.73 5.48 -11.64
N LYS A 54 2.62 6.40 -12.06
CA LYS A 54 4.05 6.11 -12.26
C LYS A 54 4.74 5.73 -10.96
N ILE A 55 4.48 6.44 -9.86
CA ILE A 55 5.11 6.12 -8.57
C ILE A 55 4.59 4.80 -8.02
N GLY A 56 3.28 4.53 -8.12
CA GLY A 56 2.71 3.25 -7.70
C GLY A 56 3.30 2.07 -8.48
N ARG A 57 3.36 2.17 -9.81
CA ARG A 57 3.93 1.09 -10.63
C ARG A 57 5.40 0.83 -10.29
N ALA A 58 6.20 1.90 -10.15
CA ALA A 58 7.61 1.77 -9.82
C ALA A 58 7.83 1.15 -8.44
N ALA A 59 7.03 1.54 -7.44
CA ALA A 59 7.09 0.99 -6.10
C ALA A 59 6.72 -0.50 -6.07
N ALA A 60 5.61 -0.89 -6.73
CA ALA A 60 5.20 -2.29 -6.82
C ALA A 60 6.28 -3.17 -7.47
N VAL A 61 6.84 -2.75 -8.61
CA VAL A 61 7.93 -3.48 -9.27
C VAL A 61 9.13 -3.61 -8.34
N LYS A 62 9.53 -2.51 -7.70
CA LYS A 62 10.64 -2.51 -6.73
C LYS A 62 10.40 -3.50 -5.59
N PHE A 63 9.22 -3.49 -4.98
CA PHE A 63 8.88 -4.35 -3.85
C PHE A 63 8.99 -5.83 -4.22
N SER A 64 8.48 -6.20 -5.40
CA SER A 64 8.54 -7.57 -5.91
C SER A 64 9.96 -8.00 -6.29
N GLU A 65 10.73 -7.14 -6.97
CA GLU A 65 12.07 -7.50 -7.48
C GLU A 65 13.14 -7.52 -6.39
N THR A 66 13.06 -6.61 -5.42
CA THR A 66 14.06 -6.51 -4.35
C THR A 66 13.72 -7.34 -3.12
N ASN A 67 12.59 -8.06 -3.16
CA ASN A 67 12.06 -8.89 -2.09
C ASN A 67 12.12 -8.18 -0.72
N GLN A 68 11.57 -6.97 -0.65
CA GLN A 68 11.56 -6.16 0.58
C GLN A 68 10.68 -6.77 1.70
N ASN A 69 10.13 -7.98 1.48
CA ASN A 69 9.17 -8.65 2.35
C ASN A 69 7.95 -7.78 2.69
N ILE A 70 7.57 -6.83 1.83
CA ILE A 70 6.37 -6.02 2.02
C ILE A 70 5.16 -6.94 1.75
N ASP A 71 4.34 -7.14 2.78
CA ASP A 71 3.16 -8.00 2.72
C ASP A 71 1.86 -7.19 2.60
N ALA A 72 1.92 -5.88 2.83
CA ALA A 72 0.81 -4.98 2.55
C ALA A 72 1.26 -3.57 2.15
N VAL A 73 0.41 -2.89 1.38
CA VAL A 73 0.64 -1.51 0.95
C VAL A 73 -0.60 -0.65 1.20
N ILE A 74 -0.39 0.51 1.81
CA ILE A 74 -1.37 1.60 1.88
C ILE A 74 -0.99 2.65 0.83
N CYS A 75 -1.90 2.89 -0.11
CA CYS A 75 -1.74 3.90 -1.15
C CYS A 75 -2.28 5.24 -0.64
N PHE A 76 -1.56 6.31 -0.95
CA PHE A 76 -2.01 7.66 -0.66
C PHE A 76 -3.38 7.98 -1.29
N ASN A 77 -3.61 7.51 -2.52
CA ASN A 77 -4.88 7.63 -3.24
C ASN A 77 -5.04 6.54 -4.32
N GLU A 78 -6.21 6.52 -4.95
CA GLU A 78 -6.58 5.56 -6.01
C GLU A 78 -5.64 5.59 -7.22
N VAL A 79 -5.14 6.79 -7.58
CA VAL A 79 -4.24 6.96 -8.72
C VAL A 79 -2.91 6.22 -8.47
N VAL A 80 -2.41 6.23 -7.24
CA VAL A 80 -1.25 5.42 -6.84
C VAL A 80 -1.63 3.94 -6.83
N GLY A 81 -2.78 3.57 -6.27
CA GLY A 81 -3.28 2.19 -6.22
C GLY A 81 -3.37 1.52 -7.60
N LEU A 82 -3.92 2.21 -8.60
CA LEU A 82 -3.97 1.75 -9.99
C LEU A 82 -2.57 1.54 -10.59
N GLY A 83 -1.61 2.37 -10.19
CA GLY A 83 -0.20 2.17 -10.51
C GLY A 83 0.35 0.88 -9.90
N MET A 84 0.09 0.66 -8.60
CA MET A 84 0.55 -0.52 -7.87
C MET A 84 0.01 -1.81 -8.49
N LEU A 85 -1.29 -1.87 -8.81
CA LEU A 85 -1.90 -3.01 -9.49
C LEU A 85 -1.19 -3.34 -10.81
N SER A 86 -0.88 -2.32 -11.63
CA SER A 86 -0.14 -2.51 -12.88
C SER A 86 1.28 -3.04 -12.65
N GLY A 87 1.96 -2.62 -11.57
CA GLY A 87 3.31 -3.08 -11.27
C GLY A 87 3.35 -4.50 -10.72
N PHE A 88 2.44 -4.86 -9.82
CA PHE A 88 2.33 -6.23 -9.31
C PHE A 88 1.95 -7.22 -10.41
N ALA A 89 1.03 -6.84 -11.31
CA ALA A 89 0.70 -7.65 -12.48
C ALA A 89 1.92 -7.86 -13.40
N GLN A 90 2.77 -6.85 -13.56
CA GLN A 90 4.01 -6.95 -14.35
C GLN A 90 5.00 -7.96 -13.74
N THR A 91 5.08 -8.05 -12.42
CA THR A 91 6.00 -8.96 -11.72
C THR A 91 5.39 -10.32 -11.39
N GLY A 92 4.13 -10.56 -11.78
CA GLY A 92 3.42 -11.80 -11.50
C GLY A 92 2.93 -11.95 -10.05
N SER A 93 2.97 -10.88 -9.25
CA SER A 93 2.50 -10.87 -7.86
C SER A 93 0.97 -10.73 -7.83
N ILE A 94 0.30 -11.59 -7.08
CA ILE A 94 -1.16 -11.59 -6.97
C ILE A 94 -1.60 -10.76 -5.77
N VAL A 95 -2.23 -9.62 -6.03
CA VAL A 95 -2.83 -8.79 -4.97
C VAL A 95 -3.97 -9.55 -4.29
N GLY A 96 -4.03 -9.50 -2.96
CA GLY A 96 -4.98 -10.25 -2.12
C GLY A 96 -4.50 -11.65 -1.73
N ARG A 97 -3.50 -12.20 -2.42
CA ARG A 97 -2.86 -13.48 -2.07
C ARG A 97 -1.42 -13.31 -1.60
N ASP A 98 -0.61 -12.66 -2.42
CA ASP A 98 0.83 -12.49 -2.20
C ASP A 98 1.12 -11.14 -1.50
N ILE A 99 0.26 -10.14 -1.71
CA ILE A 99 0.37 -8.83 -1.07
C ILE A 99 -1.01 -8.19 -0.88
N LEU A 100 -1.27 -7.55 0.27
CA LEU A 100 -2.49 -6.79 0.52
C LEU A 100 -2.34 -5.34 0.02
N LEU A 101 -3.42 -4.74 -0.44
CA LEU A 101 -3.41 -3.37 -0.97
C LEU A 101 -4.64 -2.60 -0.46
N VAL A 102 -4.41 -1.43 0.13
CA VAL A 102 -5.42 -0.51 0.69
C VAL A 102 -5.17 0.90 0.13
N GLY A 103 -6.20 1.76 0.09
CA GLY A 103 -6.15 3.10 -0.52
C GLY A 103 -6.94 3.21 -1.83
N PHE A 104 -7.72 2.17 -2.14
CA PHE A 104 -8.92 2.21 -2.96
C PHE A 104 -10.09 2.47 -2.01
N ASP A 105 -10.52 3.72 -1.86
CA ASP A 105 -11.53 4.09 -0.86
C ASP A 105 -12.93 3.53 -1.18
N ASP A 106 -13.16 2.95 -2.38
CA ASP A 106 -14.48 2.41 -2.80
C ASP A 106 -14.54 0.89 -2.99
N ILE A 107 -13.51 0.12 -2.61
CA ILE A 107 -13.48 -1.32 -2.96
C ILE A 107 -13.37 -2.25 -1.75
N GLU A 108 -14.44 -2.30 -0.98
CA GLU A 108 -14.87 -3.53 -0.32
C GLU A 108 -15.14 -4.68 -1.33
N GLU A 109 -15.24 -4.39 -2.64
CA GLU A 109 -15.69 -5.34 -3.68
C GLU A 109 -14.61 -6.19 -4.38
N TYR A 110 -13.31 -6.08 -4.10
CA TYR A 110 -12.31 -6.92 -4.80
C TYR A 110 -12.10 -8.31 -4.16
N GLN A 111 -12.79 -8.61 -3.05
CA GLN A 111 -12.96 -10.01 -2.63
C GLN A 111 -13.92 -10.80 -3.54
N GLN A 112 -14.59 -10.17 -4.50
CA GLN A 112 -15.59 -10.83 -5.34
C GLN A 112 -15.17 -11.08 -6.80
N VAL A 113 -14.04 -10.55 -7.27
CA VAL A 113 -13.67 -10.58 -8.71
C VAL A 113 -12.68 -11.70 -9.06
N TYR A 114 -12.11 -12.41 -8.08
CA TYR A 114 -11.31 -13.61 -8.33
C TYR A 114 -12.00 -14.84 -7.73
N PRO A 115 -12.82 -15.58 -8.50
CA PRO A 115 -13.24 -16.90 -8.09
C PRO A 115 -12.01 -17.83 -8.06
N SER A 116 -12.00 -18.68 -7.04
CA SER A 116 -11.13 -19.85 -6.86
C SER A 116 -10.96 -20.72 -8.08
#